data_AF-A0A9P8TGP6-F1
#
_entry.id   AF-A0A9P8TGP6-F1
#
_cell.length_a   1.000
_cell.length_b   1.000
_cell.length_c   1.000
_cell.angle_alpha   90.00
_cell.angle_beta   90.00
_cell.angle_gamma   90.00
#
_symmetry.space_group_name_H-M   'P 1'
#
loop_
_entity.id
_entity.type
_entity.pdbx_description
1 polymer ?
#
loop_
_entity_poly.entity_id
_entity_poly.type
_entity_poly.pdbx_seq_one_letter_code
_entity_poly.pdbx_strand_id
1 'polypeptide(L)'
;KRALKACVICHQRKIKCDLDFKEVGQRCTNCEELNLECELYKRKKRIKKFQIHKNLSDLLEKTKIETLNAVRIDPAELMQKLKKTRHHEYIYKSYSDAENRLVTRLFDEYTKEQQFQDVSDASIRNLNLLGCFNLPEKAVCQTYVDSYFQNVHPLIPILNKETFLAENTHTVQDY
;
A
#
# COMPACT_ATOMS: atom_id res chain seq x y z
N LYS A 1 6.16 47.97 -10.49
CA LYS A 1 6.52 47.40 -9.18
C LYS A 1 6.18 45.90 -9.14
N ARG A 2 7.01 45.05 -8.53
CA ARG A 2 6.75 43.60 -8.37
C ARG A 2 6.04 43.35 -7.04
N ALA A 3 4.99 42.54 -7.04
CA ALA A 3 4.28 42.15 -5.81
C ALA A 3 5.20 41.31 -4.89
N LEU A 4 5.15 41.56 -3.58
CA LEU A 4 5.92 40.82 -2.58
C LEU A 4 5.20 39.53 -2.14
N LYS A 5 3.87 39.54 -2.24
CA LYS A 5 2.99 38.41 -1.92
C LYS A 5 2.08 38.10 -3.10
N ALA A 6 1.61 36.86 -3.14
CA ALA A 6 0.68 36.38 -4.17
C ALA A 6 -0.49 35.68 -3.49
N CYS A 7 -1.61 35.54 -4.19
CA CYS A 7 -2.69 34.67 -3.74
C CYS A 7 -2.32 33.19 -3.87
N VAL A 8 -3.06 32.31 -3.19
CA VAL A 8 -2.85 30.84 -3.23
C VAL A 8 -2.92 30.32 -4.66
N ILE A 9 -3.92 30.74 -5.44
CA ILE A 9 -4.16 30.28 -6.82
C ILE A 9 -2.99 30.65 -7.74
N CYS A 10 -2.62 31.94 -7.81
CA CYS A 10 -1.53 32.39 -8.66
C CYS A 10 -0.17 31.81 -8.22
N HIS A 11 0.04 31.61 -6.91
CA HIS A 11 1.25 30.98 -6.38
C HIS A 11 1.36 29.49 -6.76
N GLN A 12 0.24 28.76 -6.77
CA GLN A 12 0.18 27.36 -7.23
C GLN A 12 0.40 27.28 -8.74
N ARG A 13 -0.24 28.17 -9.52
CA ARG A 13 -0.11 28.25 -10.98
C ARG A 13 1.20 28.86 -11.48
N LYS A 14 2.05 29.36 -10.58
CA LYS A 14 3.35 30.01 -10.89
C LYS A 14 3.24 31.19 -11.86
N ILE A 15 2.15 31.95 -11.78
CA ILE A 15 1.89 33.15 -12.60
C ILE A 15 2.02 34.44 -11.78
N LYS A 16 2.13 35.58 -12.48
CA LYS A 16 2.20 36.90 -11.84
C LYS A 16 0.89 37.18 -11.10
N CYS A 17 1.00 37.65 -9.86
CA CYS A 17 -0.13 38.06 -9.04
C CYS A 17 0.00 39.54 -8.66
N ASP A 18 -1.10 40.25 -8.69
CA ASP A 18 -1.23 41.67 -8.33
C ASP A 18 -2.06 41.88 -7.05
N LEU A 19 -2.43 40.81 -6.33
CA LEU A 19 -3.24 40.89 -5.10
C LEU A 19 -2.65 41.85 -4.06
N ASP A 20 -1.32 41.89 -3.95
CA ASP A 20 -0.57 42.73 -2.99
C ASP A 20 -0.75 44.24 -3.23
N PHE A 21 -1.28 44.64 -4.40
CA PHE A 21 -1.57 46.03 -4.75
C PHE A 21 -3.08 46.36 -4.76
N LYS A 22 -3.94 45.38 -4.45
CA LYS A 22 -5.40 45.55 -4.39
C LYS A 22 -5.84 45.93 -2.97
N GLU A 23 -6.99 46.57 -2.86
CA GLU A 23 -7.56 46.95 -1.57
C GLU A 23 -8.09 45.73 -0.79
N VAL A 24 -8.29 45.90 0.53
CA VAL A 24 -8.79 44.82 1.39
C VAL A 24 -10.19 44.38 0.91
N GLY A 25 -10.33 43.10 0.59
CA GLY A 25 -11.59 42.52 0.08
C GLY A 25 -11.65 42.40 -1.44
N GLN A 26 -10.71 43.00 -2.18
CA GLN A 26 -10.61 42.82 -3.63
C GLN A 26 -9.81 41.56 -4.01
N ARG A 27 -10.10 41.05 -5.21
CA ARG A 27 -9.43 39.87 -5.79
C ARG A 27 -8.34 40.33 -6.76
N CYS A 28 -7.34 39.48 -6.97
CA CYS A 28 -6.32 39.76 -7.99
C CYS A 28 -6.93 39.64 -9.39
N THR A 29 -6.35 40.33 -10.38
CA THR A 29 -6.95 40.42 -11.73
C THR A 29 -7.23 39.03 -12.33
N ASN A 30 -6.26 38.10 -12.23
CA ASN A 30 -6.45 36.72 -12.71
C ASN A 30 -7.57 35.95 -11.98
N CYS A 31 -7.76 36.18 -10.68
CA CYS A 31 -8.77 35.48 -9.88
C CYS A 31 -10.16 36.10 -10.04
N GLU A 32 -10.22 37.39 -10.37
CA GLU A 32 -11.43 38.11 -10.72
C GLU A 32 -11.96 37.64 -12.09
N GLU A 33 -11.10 37.62 -13.12
CA GLU A 33 -11.45 37.17 -14.48
C GLU A 33 -11.94 35.72 -14.52
N LEU A 34 -11.29 34.83 -13.76
CA LEU A 34 -11.64 33.41 -13.70
C LEU A 34 -12.71 33.10 -12.65
N ASN A 35 -13.19 34.13 -11.94
CA ASN A 35 -14.08 33.99 -10.80
C ASN A 35 -13.64 32.89 -9.80
N LEU A 36 -12.33 32.82 -9.48
CA LEU A 36 -11.73 31.94 -8.46
C LEU A 36 -11.48 32.60 -7.10
N GLU A 37 -11.81 31.92 -6.01
CA GLU A 37 -11.61 32.43 -4.64
C GLU A 37 -10.16 32.88 -4.39
N CYS A 38 -9.98 34.16 -4.03
CA CYS A 38 -8.67 34.81 -4.00
C CYS A 38 -8.21 35.03 -2.56
N GLU A 39 -7.42 34.09 -2.03
CA GLU A 39 -6.86 34.21 -0.68
C GLU A 39 -5.35 34.47 -0.72
N LEU A 40 -4.84 35.30 0.19
CA LEU A 40 -3.41 35.60 0.30
C LEU A 40 -2.62 34.36 0.73
N TYR A 41 -1.58 33.98 -0.04
CA TYR A 41 -0.75 32.84 0.28
C TYR A 41 0.10 33.09 1.54
N LYS A 42 -0.15 32.31 2.59
CA LYS A 42 0.66 32.29 3.82
C LYS A 42 1.78 31.27 3.67
N ARG A 43 3.03 31.72 3.63
CA ARG A 43 4.21 30.82 3.63
C ARG A 43 4.19 29.97 4.91
N LYS A 44 4.23 28.65 4.74
CA LYS A 44 4.43 27.72 5.86
C LYS A 44 5.80 28.02 6.49
N LYS A 45 5.84 28.18 7.82
CA LYS A 45 7.11 28.33 8.54
C LYS A 45 7.93 27.05 8.36
N ARG A 46 9.24 27.21 8.15
CA ARG A 46 10.15 26.07 8.05
C ARG A 46 10.17 25.35 9.41
N ILE A 47 9.67 24.13 9.43
CA ILE A 47 9.65 23.27 10.62
C ILE A 47 11.09 22.79 10.86
N LYS A 48 11.57 22.83 12.12
CA LYS A 48 12.91 22.31 12.46
C LYS A 48 12.92 20.78 12.29
N LYS A 49 14.03 20.20 11.83
CA LYS A 49 14.14 18.74 11.58
C LYS A 49 13.69 17.88 12.77
N PHE A 50 14.00 18.30 14.00
CA PHE A 50 13.53 17.65 15.23
C PHE A 50 12.00 17.63 15.38
N GLN A 51 11.33 18.71 15.00
CA GLN A 51 9.86 18.79 15.04
C GLN A 51 9.22 17.92 13.95
N ILE A 52 9.88 17.70 12.81
CA ILE A 52 9.40 16.77 11.78
C ILE A 52 9.43 15.34 12.32
N HIS A 53 10.54 14.93 12.93
CA HIS A 53 10.64 13.61 13.57
C HIS A 53 9.57 13.43 14.65
N LYS A 54 9.38 14.44 15.50
CA LYS A 54 8.36 14.42 16.55
C LYS A 54 6.93 14.35 16.00
N ASN A 55 6.61 15.16 14.99
CA ASN A 55 5.28 15.15 14.38
C ASN A 55 4.98 13.82 13.66
N LEU A 56 6.00 13.20 13.06
CA LEU A 56 5.87 11.89 12.42
C LEU A 56 5.68 10.79 13.46
N SER A 57 6.45 10.80 14.55
CA SER A 57 6.25 9.83 15.65
C SER A 57 4.87 9.99 16.28
N ASP A 58 4.43 11.22 16.56
CA ASP A 58 3.09 11.47 17.14
C ASP A 58 1.97 11.06 16.18
N LEU A 59 2.15 11.23 14.86
CA LEU A 59 1.18 10.78 13.85
C LEU A 59 1.15 9.25 13.79
N LEU A 60 2.31 8.59 13.70
CA LEU A 60 2.42 7.14 13.69
C LEU A 60 1.82 6.51 14.95
N GLU A 61 2.02 7.14 16.12
CA GLU A 61 1.41 6.73 17.38
C GLU A 61 -0.13 6.86 17.33
N LYS A 62 -0.65 7.97 16.81
CA LYS A 62 -2.10 8.20 16.70
C LYS A 62 -2.77 7.35 15.63
N THR A 63 -2.04 6.94 14.60
CA THR A 63 -2.52 6.04 13.54
C THR A 63 -2.12 4.59 13.76
N LYS A 64 -1.52 4.26 14.92
CA LYS A 64 -1.30 2.85 15.29
C LYS A 64 -2.66 2.20 15.42
N ILE A 65 -2.94 1.30 14.49
CA ILE A 65 -4.01 0.33 14.66
C ILE A 65 -3.33 -0.86 15.34
N GLU A 66 -3.51 -0.98 16.66
CA GLU A 66 -2.87 -2.00 17.49
C GLU A 66 -3.11 -3.42 16.95
N THR A 67 -4.26 -3.63 16.30
CA THR A 67 -4.68 -4.89 15.70
C THR A 67 -4.02 -5.23 14.36
N LEU A 68 -3.23 -4.34 13.74
CA LEU A 68 -2.57 -4.57 12.43
C LEU A 68 -1.15 -5.18 12.52
N ASN A 69 -0.56 -5.28 13.71
CA ASN A 69 0.79 -5.85 13.90
C ASN A 69 0.82 -6.96 14.96
N ALA A 70 -0.32 -7.60 15.20
CA ALA A 70 -0.45 -8.63 16.23
C ALA A 70 0.36 -9.89 15.90
N VAL A 71 0.52 -10.20 14.61
CA VAL A 71 1.28 -11.36 14.15
C VAL A 71 2.51 -10.88 13.38
N ARG A 72 3.69 -11.33 13.79
CA ARG A 72 4.95 -11.03 13.10
C ARG A 72 5.44 -12.26 12.36
N ILE A 73 5.65 -12.11 11.06
CA ILE A 73 6.28 -13.14 10.24
C ILE A 73 7.77 -12.87 10.19
N ASP A 74 8.61 -13.87 10.47
CA ASP A 74 10.05 -13.77 10.21
C ASP A 74 10.29 -13.76 8.69
N PRO A 75 10.85 -12.67 8.13
CA PRO A 75 11.14 -12.60 6.71
C PRO A 75 12.08 -13.72 6.24
N ALA A 76 13.06 -14.13 7.06
CA ALA A 76 13.99 -15.19 6.67
C ALA A 76 13.28 -16.54 6.55
N GLU A 77 12.42 -16.86 7.52
CA GLU A 77 11.62 -18.09 7.50
C GLU A 77 10.62 -18.09 6.35
N LEU A 78 9.91 -16.98 6.12
CA LEU A 78 8.95 -16.85 5.03
C LEU A 78 9.63 -16.99 3.67
N MET A 79 10.74 -16.29 3.45
CA MET A 79 11.47 -16.37 2.19
C MET A 79 12.02 -17.77 1.95
N GLN A 80 12.47 -18.47 2.99
CA GLN A 80 12.89 -19.86 2.88
C GLN A 80 11.72 -20.79 2.51
N LYS A 81 10.52 -20.58 3.07
CA LYS A 81 9.31 -21.32 2.70
C LYS A 81 8.93 -21.04 1.24
N LEU A 82 8.88 -19.78 0.82
CA LEU A 82 8.52 -19.39 -0.55
C LEU A 82 9.46 -19.98 -1.61
N LYS A 83 10.78 -20.04 -1.34
CA LYS A 83 11.73 -20.71 -2.25
C LYS A 83 11.48 -22.21 -2.42
N LYS A 84 10.84 -22.86 -1.44
CA LYS A 84 10.53 -24.30 -1.46
C LYS A 84 9.15 -24.57 -2.08
N THR A 85 8.22 -23.63 -1.98
CA THR A 85 6.85 -23.80 -2.46
C THR A 85 6.76 -23.58 -3.97
N ARG A 86 6.39 -24.62 -4.72
CA ARG A 86 6.02 -24.46 -6.13
C ARG A 86 4.62 -23.85 -6.16
N HIS A 87 4.52 -22.55 -6.47
CA HIS A 87 3.27 -21.78 -6.47
C HIS A 87 2.09 -22.46 -7.21
N HIS A 88 2.38 -23.33 -8.17
CA HIS A 88 1.38 -24.06 -8.96
C HIS A 88 0.57 -25.10 -8.17
N GLU A 89 1.07 -25.59 -7.03
CA GLU A 89 0.44 -26.70 -6.29
C GLU A 89 -0.88 -26.31 -5.60
N TYR A 90 -1.06 -25.01 -5.34
CA TYR A 90 -2.28 -24.48 -4.69
C TYR A 90 -3.32 -23.96 -5.70
N ILE A 91 -2.88 -23.62 -6.92
CA ILE A 91 -3.72 -22.91 -7.89
C ILE A 91 -4.61 -23.86 -8.69
N TYR A 92 -4.19 -25.10 -8.89
CA TYR A 92 -4.73 -25.94 -9.96
C TYR A 92 -5.12 -27.38 -9.56
N LYS A 93 -5.24 -27.65 -8.25
CA LYS A 93 -5.67 -28.96 -7.73
C LYS A 93 -7.05 -29.44 -8.23
N SER A 94 -7.84 -28.60 -8.90
CA SER A 94 -9.12 -28.98 -9.53
C SER A 94 -8.99 -29.58 -10.94
N TYR A 95 -7.82 -29.54 -11.56
CA TYR A 95 -7.59 -30.08 -12.90
C TYR A 95 -7.22 -31.57 -12.88
N SER A 96 -7.46 -32.25 -14.01
CA SER A 96 -6.94 -33.60 -14.23
C SER A 96 -5.40 -33.63 -14.18
N ASP A 97 -4.81 -34.79 -13.94
CA ASP A 97 -3.34 -34.95 -13.90
C ASP A 97 -2.67 -34.48 -15.20
N ALA A 98 -3.33 -34.63 -16.34
CA ALA A 98 -2.80 -34.21 -17.64
C ALA A 98 -2.75 -32.68 -17.77
N GLU A 99 -3.81 -32.00 -17.33
CA GLU A 99 -3.90 -30.55 -17.30
C GLU A 99 -2.91 -29.95 -16.30
N ASN A 100 -2.81 -30.52 -15.08
CA ASN A 100 -1.82 -30.09 -14.09
C ASN A 100 -0.38 -30.16 -14.63
N ARG A 101 -0.04 -31.23 -15.36
CA ARG A 101 1.28 -31.35 -16.04
C ARG A 101 1.47 -30.32 -17.15
N LEU A 102 0.42 -29.96 -17.88
CA LEU A 102 0.50 -28.93 -18.92
C LEU A 102 0.73 -27.55 -18.30
N VAL A 103 -0.08 -27.17 -17.33
CA VAL A 103 0.00 -25.85 -16.70
C VAL A 103 1.33 -25.70 -15.95
N THR A 104 1.82 -26.75 -15.26
CA THR A 104 3.17 -26.74 -14.63
C THR A 104 4.26 -26.45 -15.66
N ARG A 105 4.23 -27.11 -16.82
CA ARG A 105 5.23 -26.87 -17.89
C ARG A 105 5.16 -25.45 -18.44
N LEU A 106 3.95 -24.93 -18.68
CA LEU A 106 3.76 -23.56 -19.19
C LEU A 106 4.25 -22.52 -18.18
N PHE A 107 4.03 -22.73 -16.88
CA PHE A 107 4.58 -21.86 -15.83
C PHE A 107 6.10 -21.93 -15.75
N ASP A 108 6.69 -23.12 -15.84
CA ASP A 108 8.15 -23.29 -15.84
C ASP A 108 8.79 -22.61 -17.06
N GLU A 109 8.12 -22.63 -18.22
CA GLU A 109 8.57 -21.94 -19.43
C GLU A 109 8.47 -20.42 -19.28
N TYR A 110 7.31 -19.91 -18.86
CA TYR A 110 7.09 -18.49 -18.59
C TYR A 110 8.08 -17.92 -17.56
N THR A 111 8.37 -18.66 -16.49
CA THR A 111 9.32 -18.23 -15.44
C THR A 111 10.77 -18.33 -15.86
N LYS A 112 11.14 -19.17 -16.83
CA LYS A 112 12.49 -19.16 -17.42
C LYS A 112 12.73 -17.95 -18.31
N GLU A 113 11.70 -17.53 -19.05
CA GLU A 113 11.78 -16.35 -19.92
C GLU A 113 11.85 -15.05 -19.13
N GLN A 114 11.08 -14.97 -18.05
CA GLN A 114 11.11 -13.85 -17.12
C GLN A 114 12.30 -14.05 -16.17
N GLN A 115 13.40 -13.32 -16.34
CA GLN A 115 14.53 -13.36 -15.41
C GLN A 115 14.16 -12.80 -14.02
N PHE A 116 13.33 -13.53 -13.26
CA PHE A 116 12.95 -13.17 -11.91
C PHE A 116 14.19 -13.24 -11.02
N GLN A 117 14.65 -12.06 -10.59
CA GLN A 117 15.75 -11.97 -9.65
C GLN A 117 15.26 -12.31 -8.25
N ASP A 118 16.10 -13.04 -7.50
CA ASP A 118 15.89 -13.25 -6.08
C ASP A 118 15.76 -11.90 -5.36
N VAL A 119 14.83 -11.82 -4.40
CA VAL A 119 14.64 -10.61 -3.60
C VAL A 119 15.89 -10.35 -2.77
N SER A 120 16.57 -9.22 -3.01
CA SER A 120 17.79 -8.86 -2.29
C SER A 120 17.56 -8.61 -0.79
N ASP A 121 18.59 -8.80 0.03
CA ASP A 121 18.53 -8.48 1.47
C ASP A 121 18.16 -7.02 1.74
N ALA A 122 18.57 -6.09 0.85
CA ALA A 122 18.18 -4.69 0.97
C ALA A 122 16.67 -4.50 0.76
N SER A 123 16.09 -5.21 -0.21
CA SER A 123 14.65 -5.23 -0.45
C SER A 123 13.90 -5.83 0.74
N ILE A 124 14.38 -6.96 1.28
CA ILE A 124 13.77 -7.61 2.46
C ILE A 124 13.78 -6.65 3.67
N ARG A 125 14.91 -5.97 3.92
CA ARG A 125 15.00 -4.95 4.98
C ARG A 125 14.00 -3.81 4.77
N ASN A 126 13.86 -3.32 3.54
CA ASN A 126 12.90 -2.26 3.23
C ASN A 126 11.45 -2.73 3.45
N LEU A 127 11.10 -3.94 3.00
CA LEU A 127 9.77 -4.53 3.22
C LEU A 127 9.46 -4.68 4.71
N ASN A 128 10.46 -5.04 5.51
CA ASN A 128 10.32 -5.13 6.96
C ASN A 128 10.09 -3.77 7.61
N LEU A 129 10.82 -2.73 7.20
CA LEU A 129 10.60 -1.36 7.67
C LEU A 129 9.23 -0.81 7.28
N LEU A 130 8.70 -1.23 6.13
CA LEU A 130 7.35 -0.88 5.66
C LEU A 130 6.24 -1.68 6.37
N GLY A 131 6.60 -2.65 7.22
CA GLY A 131 5.64 -3.48 7.94
C GLY A 131 4.98 -4.57 7.08
N CYS A 132 5.53 -4.91 5.92
CA CYS A 132 4.94 -5.92 5.02
C CYS A 132 4.87 -7.33 5.62
N PHE A 133 5.63 -7.60 6.69
CA PHE A 133 5.65 -8.88 7.40
C PHE A 133 4.86 -8.83 8.72
N ASN A 134 4.19 -7.72 8.99
CA ASN A 134 3.30 -7.59 10.13
C ASN A 134 1.87 -7.82 9.63
N LEU A 135 1.23 -8.83 10.20
CA LEU A 135 -0.14 -9.17 9.92
C LEU A 135 -1.06 -8.67 11.02
N PRO A 136 -2.34 -8.44 10.68
CA PRO A 136 -3.37 -8.21 11.66
C PRO A 136 -3.56 -9.40 12.61
N GLU A 137 -4.38 -9.22 13.63
CA GLU A 137 -4.82 -10.31 14.50
C GLU A 137 -5.51 -11.43 13.70
N LYS A 138 -5.35 -12.68 14.15
CA LYS A 138 -5.89 -13.88 13.48
C LYS A 138 -7.38 -13.75 13.12
N ALA A 139 -8.19 -13.14 13.97
CA ALA A 139 -9.60 -12.89 13.71
C ALA A 139 -9.85 -11.98 12.49
N VAL A 140 -9.04 -10.92 12.35
CA VAL A 140 -9.10 -10.01 11.20
C VAL A 140 -8.59 -10.71 9.94
N CYS A 141 -7.51 -11.49 10.03
CA CYS A 141 -7.04 -12.34 8.93
C CYS A 141 -8.13 -13.31 8.45
N GLN A 142 -8.86 -13.95 9.35
CA GLN A 142 -9.97 -14.83 9.00
C GLN A 142 -11.08 -14.09 8.24
N THR A 143 -11.39 -12.86 8.65
CA THR A 143 -12.38 -12.02 7.95
C THR A 143 -11.97 -11.75 6.50
N TYR A 144 -10.67 -11.53 6.23
CA TYR A 144 -10.16 -11.38 4.86
C TYR A 144 -10.28 -12.68 4.05
N VAL A 145 -9.97 -13.83 4.65
CA VAL A 145 -10.10 -15.15 4.02
C VAL A 145 -11.57 -15.42 3.65
N ASP A 146 -12.49 -15.18 4.58
CA ASP A 146 -13.92 -15.39 4.35
C ASP A 146 -14.44 -14.48 3.23
N SER A 147 -14.03 -13.20 3.24
CA SER A 147 -14.37 -12.24 2.19
C SER A 147 -13.82 -12.62 0.82
N TYR A 148 -12.60 -13.17 0.75
CA TYR A 148 -12.05 -13.70 -0.50
C TYR A 148 -12.94 -14.81 -1.06
N PHE A 149 -13.30 -15.81 -0.25
CA PHE A 149 -14.13 -16.93 -0.73
C PHE A 149 -15.57 -16.53 -1.06
N GLN A 150 -16.12 -15.49 -0.43
CA GLN A 150 -17.45 -14.99 -0.75
C GLN A 150 -17.46 -14.13 -2.03
N ASN A 151 -16.49 -13.22 -2.17
CA ASN A 151 -16.60 -12.12 -3.14
C ASN A 151 -15.65 -12.25 -4.33
N VAL A 152 -14.46 -12.81 -4.12
CA VAL A 152 -13.41 -12.89 -5.16
C VAL A 152 -13.37 -14.26 -5.81
N HIS A 153 -13.46 -15.33 -5.02
CA HIS A 153 -13.36 -16.71 -5.48
C HIS A 153 -14.37 -17.07 -6.60
N PRO A 154 -15.63 -16.61 -6.59
CA PRO A 154 -16.55 -16.88 -7.70
C PRO A 154 -16.08 -16.34 -9.06
N LEU A 155 -15.27 -15.28 -9.06
CA LEU A 155 -14.73 -14.65 -10.28
C LEU A 155 -13.32 -15.13 -10.58
N ILE A 156 -12.50 -15.33 -9.55
CA ILE A 156 -11.08 -15.65 -9.64
C ILE A 156 -10.73 -16.74 -8.61
N PRO A 157 -11.06 -18.02 -8.88
CA PRO A 157 -10.82 -19.13 -7.96
C PRO A 157 -9.36 -19.59 -8.00
N ILE A 158 -8.47 -18.76 -7.47
CA ILE A 158 -7.03 -19.03 -7.39
C ILE A 158 -6.70 -20.09 -6.34
N LEU A 159 -7.58 -20.30 -5.34
CA LEU A 159 -7.34 -21.26 -4.25
C LEU A 159 -8.41 -22.35 -4.25
N ASN A 160 -7.99 -23.60 -4.03
CA ASN A 160 -8.93 -24.66 -3.69
C ASN A 160 -9.46 -24.44 -2.26
N LYS A 161 -10.76 -24.13 -2.14
CA LYS A 161 -11.39 -23.77 -0.86
C LYS A 161 -11.29 -24.87 0.18
N GLU A 162 -11.62 -26.11 -0.19
CA GLU A 162 -11.64 -27.24 0.74
C GLU A 162 -10.25 -27.56 1.30
N THR A 163 -9.26 -27.63 0.41
CA THR A 163 -7.86 -27.88 0.78
C THR A 163 -7.32 -26.74 1.64
N PHE A 164 -7.53 -25.49 1.21
CA PHE A 164 -7.04 -24.33 1.93
C PHE A 164 -7.64 -24.23 3.34
N LEU A 165 -8.96 -24.42 3.47
CA LEU A 165 -9.60 -24.39 4.77
C LEU A 165 -9.10 -25.57 5.63
N ALA A 166 -9.05 -26.80 5.12
CA ALA A 166 -8.57 -27.95 5.90
C ALA A 166 -7.15 -27.75 6.49
N GLU A 167 -6.25 -27.12 5.72
CA GLU A 167 -4.87 -26.84 6.14
C GLU A 167 -4.75 -25.64 7.11
N ASN A 168 -5.73 -24.71 7.11
CA ASN A 168 -5.64 -23.44 7.83
C ASN A 168 -6.72 -23.22 8.90
N THR A 169 -7.73 -24.10 9.01
CA THR A 169 -8.78 -24.05 10.04
C THR A 169 -8.40 -24.78 11.33
N HIS A 170 -7.12 -25.04 11.59
CA HIS A 170 -6.70 -25.52 12.91
C HIS A 170 -7.25 -24.58 13.99
N THR A 171 -8.08 -25.22 14.81
CA THR A 171 -9.20 -24.76 15.59
C THR A 171 -8.87 -23.65 16.58
N VAL A 172 -9.92 -22.92 16.95
CA VAL A 172 -10.02 -21.92 18.02
C VAL A 172 -9.83 -22.57 19.41
N GLN A 173 -8.90 -23.53 19.57
CA GLN A 173 -8.93 -24.41 20.73
C GLN A 173 -7.59 -24.94 21.25
N ASP A 174 -6.45 -24.36 20.88
CA ASP A 174 -5.20 -24.64 21.58
C ASP A 174 -4.33 -23.37 21.72
N TYR A 175 -4.25 -22.90 22.98
CA TYR A 175 -3.41 -21.86 23.61
C TYR A 175 -3.77 -20.39 23.44
#